data_AF-A0AAD5VXL7-F1
#
_entry.id   AF-A0AAD5VXL7-F1
#
_cell.length_a   1.000
_cell.length_b   1.000
_cell.length_c   1.000
_cell.angle_alpha   90.00
_cell.angle_beta   90.00
_cell.angle_gamma   90.00
#
_symmetry.space_group_name_H-M   'P 1'
#
loop_
_entity.id
_entity.type
_entity.pdbx_description
1 polymer ?
#
loop_
_entity_poly.entity_id
_entity_poly.type
_entity_poly.pdbx_seq_one_letter_code
_entity_poly.pdbx_strand_id
1 'polypeptide(L)'
;MFGWGHTQSDDVKAKKSAPAFLQNVQKLLRKNDVVIADKKQPPKNNTARNCANSHPTSNPAPVSSRSTVLWMFLNTHEELTPAEVDASVDLELNEDTELEDMVGEAVDGLFKVKALVGEGGPLEGVEKPDAGRIREVVDYVVGSYQVQKNVAREKANQEKDAKKVKKQQGKPPRYFGLAPELNVQTFVDSVFSATTEGSEQDSQRVEAARFYEKLKAGKRVTDEPHITIVHKKQLPQDQDIWDTCVDVVNMDQPPKFECKLNKLLTDGRVMVLVVDTIQFPEKKDNMFSEEAWREAEKQGKEFVDALQEETKNRLHVTVGTENAGIMPVEGKMLVERWKRGERGGVSCVEFEEKVVGARLRGMFS
;
A
#
# COMPACT_ATOMS: atom_id res chain seq x y z
N MET A 1 35.86 0.38 -6.16
CA MET A 1 36.34 -0.65 -5.22
C MET A 1 36.87 -1.89 -5.94
N PHE A 2 36.10 -2.57 -6.80
CA PHE A 2 36.50 -3.90 -7.32
C PHE A 2 36.66 -4.03 -8.85
N GLY A 3 36.42 -2.96 -9.62
CA GLY A 3 36.54 -3.01 -11.10
C GLY A 3 35.47 -3.86 -11.80
N TRP A 4 34.38 -4.21 -11.11
CA TRP A 4 33.30 -5.04 -11.64
C TRP A 4 32.41 -4.31 -12.64
N GLY A 5 31.74 -5.09 -13.49
CA GLY A 5 30.65 -4.56 -14.30
C GLY A 5 29.47 -4.17 -13.42
N HIS A 6 28.78 -3.09 -13.77
CA HIS A 6 27.55 -2.67 -13.08
C HIS A 6 26.53 -2.22 -14.13
N THR A 7 25.29 -2.69 -14.00
CA THR A 7 24.17 -2.21 -14.81
C THR A 7 22.94 -2.03 -13.94
N GLN A 8 22.24 -0.92 -14.14
CA GLN A 8 21.01 -0.59 -13.42
C GLN A 8 19.79 -0.77 -14.34
N SER A 9 18.73 -1.37 -13.79
CA SER A 9 17.49 -1.57 -14.56
C SER A 9 16.76 -0.27 -14.88
N ASP A 10 16.99 0.78 -14.10
CA ASP A 10 16.40 2.10 -14.30
C ASP A 10 16.99 2.86 -15.51
N ASP A 11 18.23 2.52 -15.90
CA ASP A 11 18.92 3.11 -17.05
C ASP A 11 18.48 2.52 -18.40
N VAL A 12 17.72 1.42 -18.38
CA VAL A 12 17.29 0.73 -19.60
C VAL A 12 16.16 1.49 -20.28
N LYS A 13 16.46 2.06 -21.46
CA LYS A 13 15.53 2.88 -22.27
C LYS A 13 14.66 2.07 -23.26
N ALA A 14 14.83 0.75 -23.31
CA ALA A 14 14.12 -0.11 -24.26
C ALA A 14 12.65 -0.34 -23.86
N LYS A 15 11.76 -0.45 -24.87
CA LYS A 15 10.32 -0.70 -24.68
C LYS A 15 10.03 -2.02 -23.93
N LYS A 16 10.93 -3.00 -24.03
CA LYS A 16 10.95 -4.22 -23.20
C LYS A 16 12.18 -4.15 -22.31
N SER A 17 12.04 -3.57 -21.12
CA SER A 17 13.15 -3.29 -20.21
C SER A 17 13.80 -4.56 -19.65
N ALA A 18 13.02 -5.59 -19.32
CA ALA A 18 13.57 -6.82 -18.75
C ALA A 18 14.51 -7.60 -19.71
N PRO A 19 14.14 -7.88 -20.98
CA PRO A 19 15.06 -8.49 -21.94
C PRO A 19 16.30 -7.65 -22.22
N ALA A 20 16.15 -6.32 -22.32
CA ALA A 20 17.27 -5.42 -22.57
C ALA A 20 18.23 -5.33 -21.36
N PHE A 21 17.71 -5.37 -20.14
CA PHE A 21 18.52 -5.47 -18.93
C PHE A 21 19.36 -6.76 -18.90
N LEU A 22 18.74 -7.90 -19.22
CA LEU A 22 19.47 -9.18 -19.30
C LEU A 22 20.53 -9.16 -20.39
N GLN A 23 20.27 -8.51 -21.53
CA GLN A 23 21.28 -8.30 -22.58
C GLN A 23 22.44 -7.43 -22.11
N ASN A 24 22.19 -6.41 -21.29
CA ASN A 24 23.25 -5.59 -20.68
C ASN A 24 24.12 -6.43 -19.74
N VAL A 25 23.50 -7.24 -18.87
CA VAL A 25 24.21 -8.17 -17.98
C VAL A 25 25.08 -9.13 -18.80
N GLN A 26 24.51 -9.79 -19.81
CA GLN A 26 25.25 -10.69 -20.71
C GLN A 26 26.42 -9.99 -21.42
N LYS A 27 26.24 -8.72 -21.83
CA LYS A 27 27.30 -7.94 -22.49
C LYS A 27 28.42 -7.57 -21.53
N LEU A 28 28.11 -7.27 -20.27
CA LEU A 28 29.10 -6.97 -19.25
C LEU A 28 29.87 -8.23 -18.82
N LEU A 29 29.20 -9.38 -18.73
CA LEU A 29 29.83 -10.66 -18.41
C LEU A 29 30.82 -11.14 -19.50
N ARG A 30 30.75 -10.59 -20.73
CA ARG A 30 31.79 -10.84 -21.75
C ARG A 30 33.12 -10.14 -21.47
N LYS A 31 33.13 -9.18 -20.54
CA LYS A 31 34.28 -8.31 -20.26
C LYS A 31 34.70 -8.32 -18.79
N ASN A 32 33.84 -8.76 -17.89
CA ASN A 32 34.05 -8.72 -16.45
C ASN A 32 33.62 -10.07 -15.87
N ASP A 33 34.39 -10.57 -14.92
CA ASP A 33 34.09 -11.83 -14.23
C ASP A 33 32.96 -11.67 -13.21
N VAL A 34 32.75 -10.45 -12.72
CA VAL A 34 31.63 -10.09 -11.83
C VAL A 34 30.82 -8.95 -12.43
N VAL A 35 29.49 -9.08 -12.35
CA VAL A 35 28.54 -8.04 -12.72
C VAL A 35 27.51 -7.83 -11.62
N ILE A 36 27.41 -6.60 -11.11
CA ILE A 36 26.33 -6.16 -10.22
C ILE A 36 25.09 -5.91 -11.09
N ALA A 37 24.06 -6.74 -10.92
CA ALA A 37 22.78 -6.61 -11.59
C ALA A 37 21.78 -5.87 -10.67
N ASP A 38 21.79 -4.54 -10.74
CA ASP A 38 20.94 -3.69 -9.89
C ASP A 38 19.51 -3.61 -10.43
N LYS A 39 18.67 -4.50 -9.89
CA LYS A 39 17.24 -4.58 -10.18
C LYS A 39 16.50 -5.18 -8.99
N LYS A 40 15.41 -4.51 -8.58
CA LYS A 40 14.45 -5.09 -7.63
C LYS A 40 13.82 -6.37 -8.21
N GLN A 41 13.82 -7.45 -7.45
CA GLN A 41 13.23 -8.71 -7.91
C GLN A 41 11.70 -8.56 -8.05
N PRO A 42 11.10 -9.02 -9.17
CA PRO A 42 9.65 -9.07 -9.30
C PRO A 42 9.05 -10.23 -8.48
N PRO A 43 7.75 -10.18 -8.14
CA PRO A 43 7.05 -11.33 -7.54
C PRO A 43 7.19 -12.59 -8.40
N LYS A 44 7.33 -13.77 -7.77
CA LYS A 44 7.69 -15.04 -8.44
C LYS A 44 6.52 -15.63 -9.19
N ASN A 45 5.29 -15.29 -8.80
CA ASN A 45 4.10 -15.78 -9.47
C ASN A 45 3.73 -14.95 -10.73
N ASN A 46 3.53 -15.67 -11.84
CA ASN A 46 2.96 -15.15 -13.10
C ASN A 46 1.54 -14.55 -12.93
N THR A 47 0.98 -14.53 -11.72
CA THR A 47 -0.26 -13.84 -11.34
C THR A 47 -0.15 -12.32 -11.55
N ALA A 48 1.06 -11.75 -11.61
CA ALA A 48 1.26 -10.34 -11.96
C ALA A 48 0.87 -9.99 -13.42
N ARG A 49 0.77 -10.97 -14.33
CA ARG A 49 0.18 -10.73 -15.67
C ARG A 49 -1.33 -10.53 -15.62
N ASN A 50 -2.01 -11.02 -14.60
CA ASN A 50 -3.46 -10.83 -14.44
C ASN A 50 -3.80 -9.54 -13.68
N CYS A 51 -2.90 -9.02 -12.83
CA CYS A 51 -3.10 -7.70 -12.22
C CYS A 51 -2.87 -6.53 -13.20
N ALA A 52 -2.24 -6.78 -14.35
CA ALA A 52 -2.09 -5.78 -15.42
C ALA A 52 -3.29 -5.73 -16.40
N ASN A 53 -4.22 -6.69 -16.32
CA ASN A 53 -5.38 -6.80 -17.21
C ASN A 53 -6.74 -6.67 -16.51
N SER A 54 -6.80 -6.54 -15.19
CA SER A 54 -7.94 -5.88 -14.55
C SER A 54 -7.97 -4.44 -15.03
N HIS A 55 -9.04 -4.08 -15.73
CA HIS A 55 -9.21 -2.74 -16.29
C HIS A 55 -9.04 -1.64 -15.23
N PRO A 56 -8.49 -0.47 -15.60
CA PRO A 56 -8.26 0.61 -14.67
C PRO A 56 -9.59 1.28 -14.36
N THR A 57 -10.17 0.96 -13.22
CA THR A 57 -11.34 1.66 -12.67
C THR A 57 -11.01 2.14 -11.26
N SER A 58 -10.07 3.09 -11.20
CA SER A 58 -9.90 4.14 -10.18
C SER A 58 -8.43 4.54 -10.12
N ASN A 59 -8.11 5.60 -10.85
CA ASN A 59 -6.79 6.20 -10.84
C ASN A 59 -6.59 6.93 -9.51
N PRO A 60 -5.63 6.60 -8.62
CA PRO A 60 -5.44 7.40 -7.40
C PRO A 60 -4.85 8.77 -7.76
N ALA A 61 -5.49 9.85 -7.32
CA ALA A 61 -4.89 11.19 -7.28
C ALA A 61 -3.76 11.23 -6.21
N PRO A 62 -2.78 12.15 -6.33
CA PRO A 62 -1.38 11.84 -6.18
C PRO A 62 -0.96 11.73 -4.71
N VAL A 63 -0.73 10.51 -4.22
CA VAL A 63 0.48 10.34 -3.40
C VAL A 63 1.64 10.51 -4.34
N SER A 64 2.75 11.08 -3.88
CA SER A 64 3.99 11.05 -4.67
C SER A 64 4.13 9.65 -5.27
N SER A 65 4.27 9.57 -6.59
CA SER A 65 4.36 8.30 -7.33
C SER A 65 5.38 7.34 -6.70
N ARG A 66 6.36 7.90 -6.00
CA ARG A 66 7.37 7.23 -5.18
C ARG A 66 6.78 6.37 -4.04
N SER A 67 5.80 6.86 -3.27
CA SER A 67 5.22 6.11 -2.15
C SER A 67 4.36 4.94 -2.63
N THR A 68 3.54 5.13 -3.67
CA THR A 68 2.73 4.04 -4.25
C THR A 68 3.60 2.95 -4.86
N VAL A 69 4.68 3.34 -5.54
CA VAL A 69 5.68 2.39 -6.06
C VAL A 69 6.35 1.63 -4.91
N LEU A 70 6.68 2.29 -3.79
CA LEU A 70 7.26 1.65 -2.62
C LEU A 70 6.32 0.60 -2.01
N TRP A 71 5.04 0.95 -1.83
CA TRP A 71 4.02 0.02 -1.33
C TRP A 71 3.79 -1.16 -2.27
N MET A 72 3.84 -0.94 -3.58
CA MET A 72 3.78 -2.03 -4.55
C MET A 72 4.92 -3.03 -4.33
N PHE A 73 6.15 -2.56 -4.12
CA PHE A 73 7.27 -3.46 -3.85
C PHE A 73 7.17 -4.17 -2.50
N LEU A 74 6.73 -3.48 -1.44
CA LEU A 74 6.59 -4.08 -0.11
C LEU A 74 5.51 -5.17 -0.07
N ASN A 75 4.37 -4.94 -0.75
CA ASN A 75 3.24 -5.86 -0.73
C ASN A 75 3.38 -7.03 -1.71
N THR A 76 4.27 -6.93 -2.70
CA THR A 76 4.53 -8.02 -3.66
C THR A 76 5.90 -8.68 -3.46
N HIS A 77 6.56 -8.44 -2.32
CA HIS A 77 7.82 -9.09 -2.00
C HIS A 77 7.60 -10.58 -1.69
N GLU A 78 8.45 -11.43 -2.24
CA GLU A 78 8.50 -12.86 -1.93
C GLU A 78 9.93 -13.19 -1.50
N GLU A 79 10.09 -13.88 -0.36
CA GLU A 79 11.41 -14.23 0.18
C GLU A 79 12.19 -15.16 -0.75
N LEU A 80 13.50 -14.95 -0.84
CA LEU A 80 14.41 -15.80 -1.62
C LEU A 80 14.42 -17.22 -1.05
N THR A 81 14.32 -18.23 -1.92
CA THR A 81 14.46 -19.63 -1.50
C THR A 81 15.88 -20.13 -1.75
N PRO A 82 16.41 -21.06 -0.94
CA PRO A 82 17.77 -21.58 -1.12
C PRO A 82 18.03 -22.28 -2.47
N ALA A 83 16.99 -22.63 -3.23
CA ALA A 83 17.12 -23.28 -4.54
C ALA A 83 17.27 -22.30 -5.71
N GLU A 84 17.10 -20.99 -5.48
CA GLU A 84 17.12 -19.96 -6.54
C GLU A 84 18.50 -19.36 -6.79
N VAL A 85 19.41 -19.47 -5.83
CA VAL A 85 20.75 -18.89 -5.87
C VAL A 85 21.78 -19.91 -5.39
N ASP A 86 22.99 -19.84 -5.93
CA ASP A 86 24.10 -20.68 -5.48
C ASP A 86 24.61 -20.26 -4.09
N ALA A 87 24.40 -18.99 -3.71
CA ALA A 87 24.69 -18.46 -2.38
C ALA A 87 23.86 -17.19 -2.10
N SER A 88 23.61 -16.90 -0.82
CA SER A 88 22.98 -15.67 -0.34
C SER A 88 23.89 -14.94 0.66
N VAL A 89 23.75 -13.62 0.70
CA VAL A 89 24.33 -12.76 1.73
C VAL A 89 23.18 -12.04 2.41
N ASP A 90 22.92 -12.38 3.66
CA ASP A 90 21.88 -11.74 4.46
C ASP A 90 22.43 -10.44 5.05
N LEU A 91 21.70 -9.34 4.84
CA LEU A 91 22.03 -8.02 5.34
C LEU A 91 20.93 -7.59 6.31
N GLU A 92 21.32 -7.21 7.53
CA GLU A 92 20.37 -6.72 8.52
C GLU A 92 20.25 -5.19 8.40
N LEU A 93 19.00 -4.70 8.37
CA LEU A 93 18.70 -3.28 8.28
C LEU A 93 18.03 -2.85 9.58
N ASN A 94 18.76 -2.08 10.40
CA ASN A 94 18.23 -1.47 11.61
C ASN A 94 18.27 0.06 11.48
N GLU A 95 17.47 0.75 12.31
CA GLU A 95 17.37 2.22 12.28
C GLU A 95 18.71 2.92 12.60
N ASP A 96 19.59 2.22 13.33
CA ASP A 96 20.90 2.73 13.75
C ASP A 96 22.07 2.25 12.87
N THR A 97 21.83 1.47 11.81
CA THR A 97 22.91 0.93 10.97
C THR A 97 23.45 2.02 10.03
N GLU A 98 24.75 2.32 10.13
CA GLU A 98 25.42 3.25 9.21
C GLU A 98 25.66 2.60 7.82
N LEU A 99 25.77 3.43 6.78
CA LEU A 99 25.91 2.94 5.40
C LEU A 99 27.23 2.19 5.20
N GLU A 100 28.28 2.62 5.90
CA GLU A 100 29.59 1.99 5.96
C GLU A 100 29.50 0.57 6.51
N ASP A 101 28.69 0.37 7.57
CA ASP A 101 28.48 -0.92 8.18
C ASP A 101 27.73 -1.86 7.23
N MET A 102 26.66 -1.38 6.59
CA MET A 102 25.93 -2.14 5.57
C MET A 102 26.82 -2.58 4.40
N VAL A 103 27.67 -1.67 3.90
CA VAL A 103 28.62 -1.99 2.82
C VAL A 103 29.69 -2.95 3.33
N GLY A 104 30.15 -2.79 4.57
CA GLY A 104 31.06 -3.71 5.23
C GLY A 104 30.50 -5.13 5.32
N GLU A 105 29.26 -5.29 5.80
CA GLU A 105 28.58 -6.58 5.86
C GLU A 105 28.42 -7.24 4.49
N ALA A 106 28.08 -6.45 3.46
CA ALA A 106 28.00 -6.94 2.08
C ALA A 106 29.36 -7.42 1.57
N VAL A 107 30.44 -6.67 1.83
CA VAL A 107 31.82 -7.08 1.50
C VAL A 107 32.19 -8.37 2.24
N ASP A 108 31.87 -8.46 3.52
CA ASP A 108 32.13 -9.64 4.34
C ASP A 108 31.40 -10.87 3.82
N GLY A 109 30.12 -10.73 3.47
CA GLY A 109 29.34 -11.78 2.83
C GLY A 109 29.93 -12.23 1.50
N LEU A 110 30.36 -11.30 0.65
CA LEU A 110 31.01 -11.63 -0.63
C LEU A 110 32.30 -12.44 -0.44
N PHE A 111 33.11 -12.11 0.57
CA PHE A 111 34.33 -12.86 0.87
C PHE A 111 34.07 -14.20 1.56
N LYS A 112 32.92 -14.37 2.24
CA LYS A 112 32.45 -15.69 2.68
C LYS A 112 32.03 -16.55 1.48
N VAL A 113 31.32 -15.97 0.51
CA VAL A 113 30.94 -16.66 -0.74
C VAL A 113 32.18 -17.03 -1.57
N LYS A 114 33.21 -16.18 -1.62
CA LYS A 114 34.51 -16.50 -2.25
C LYS A 114 35.08 -17.84 -1.74
N ALA A 115 34.97 -18.11 -0.45
CA ALA A 115 35.47 -19.35 0.15
C ALA A 115 34.70 -20.60 -0.33
N LEU A 116 33.47 -20.43 -0.85
CA LEU A 116 32.63 -21.51 -1.37
C LEU A 116 32.92 -21.84 -2.85
N VAL A 117 33.42 -20.87 -3.63
CA VAL A 117 33.62 -21.01 -5.09
C VAL A 117 34.96 -21.67 -5.47
N GLY A 118 35.94 -21.70 -4.55
CA GLY A 118 37.24 -22.36 -4.75
C GLY A 118 38.24 -21.59 -5.63
N GLU A 119 39.38 -22.20 -5.96
CA GLU A 119 40.39 -21.67 -6.89
C GLU A 119 39.79 -21.53 -8.31
N GLY A 120 40.14 -20.46 -9.04
CA GLY A 120 39.56 -20.14 -10.36
C GLY A 120 38.30 -19.26 -10.32
N GLY A 121 37.83 -18.87 -9.13
CA GLY A 121 36.63 -18.05 -8.96
C GLY A 121 36.82 -16.56 -9.31
N PRO A 122 35.75 -15.80 -9.55
CA PRO A 122 35.80 -14.42 -10.02
C PRO A 122 36.31 -13.41 -8.97
N LEU A 123 36.62 -13.89 -7.75
CA LEU A 123 37.23 -13.13 -6.66
C LEU A 123 38.67 -13.58 -6.37
N GLU A 124 39.24 -14.49 -7.17
CA GLU A 124 40.63 -14.92 -7.05
C GLU A 124 41.59 -13.72 -7.20
N GLY A 125 42.59 -13.63 -6.34
CA GLY A 125 43.53 -12.50 -6.31
C GLY A 125 42.95 -11.15 -5.83
N VAL A 126 41.64 -11.07 -5.52
CA VAL A 126 41.03 -9.86 -4.96
C VAL A 126 41.26 -9.79 -3.45
N GLU A 127 41.92 -8.73 -2.99
CA GLU A 127 42.11 -8.44 -1.56
C GLU A 127 40.86 -7.80 -0.95
N LYS A 128 40.56 -8.16 0.31
CA LYS A 128 39.45 -7.59 1.06
C LYS A 128 39.75 -6.13 1.42
N PRO A 129 38.91 -5.17 1.03
CA PRO A 129 39.07 -3.78 1.47
C PRO A 129 39.00 -3.68 2.99
N ASP A 130 39.82 -2.83 3.57
CA ASP A 130 39.70 -2.47 4.98
C ASP A 130 38.58 -1.45 5.21
N ALA A 131 38.24 -1.22 6.47
CA ALA A 131 37.18 -0.29 6.88
C ALA A 131 37.46 1.16 6.42
N GLY A 132 38.73 1.58 6.36
CA GLY A 132 39.11 2.90 5.89
C GLY A 132 38.81 3.08 4.41
N ARG A 133 39.13 2.07 3.59
CA ARG A 133 38.84 2.05 2.16
C ARG A 133 37.34 1.99 1.87
N ILE A 134 36.58 1.26 2.69
CA ILE A 134 35.11 1.21 2.58
C ILE A 134 34.53 2.60 2.83
N ARG A 135 34.91 3.25 3.94
CA ARG A 135 34.46 4.60 4.29
C ARG A 135 34.77 5.61 3.18
N GLU A 136 36.02 5.62 2.68
CA GLU A 136 36.44 6.52 1.60
C GLU A 136 35.57 6.37 0.34
N VAL A 137 35.22 5.13 -0.03
CA VAL A 137 34.37 4.85 -1.19
C VAL A 137 32.93 5.25 -0.92
N VAL A 138 32.40 5.00 0.28
CA VAL A 138 31.05 5.42 0.69
C VAL A 138 30.93 6.94 0.63
N ASP A 139 31.85 7.67 1.27
CA ASP A 139 31.91 9.13 1.24
C ASP A 139 31.97 9.67 -0.19
N TYR A 140 32.82 9.07 -1.03
CA TYR A 140 32.92 9.44 -2.44
C TYR A 140 31.60 9.23 -3.17
N VAL A 141 30.94 8.08 -3.00
CA VAL A 141 29.66 7.78 -3.68
C VAL A 141 28.57 8.71 -3.16
N VAL A 142 28.42 8.91 -1.86
CA VAL A 142 27.42 9.82 -1.27
C VAL A 142 27.63 11.26 -1.75
N GLY A 143 28.88 11.72 -1.82
CA GLY A 143 29.20 13.08 -2.26
C GLY A 143 29.12 13.31 -3.77
N SER A 144 29.38 12.29 -4.59
CA SER A 144 29.46 12.42 -6.07
C SER A 144 28.25 11.87 -6.82
N TYR A 145 27.47 10.96 -6.22
CA TYR A 145 26.36 10.31 -6.88
C TYR A 145 25.17 11.24 -7.03
N GLN A 146 25.00 11.74 -8.25
CA GLN A 146 23.79 12.43 -8.66
C GLN A 146 22.83 11.40 -9.25
N VAL A 147 21.67 11.22 -8.63
CA VAL A 147 20.59 10.40 -9.20
C VAL A 147 20.32 10.91 -10.60
N GLN A 148 20.59 10.08 -11.62
CA GLN A 148 20.24 10.41 -13.00
C GLN A 148 18.72 10.39 -13.11
N LYS A 149 18.09 11.54 -12.85
CA LYS A 149 16.67 11.75 -13.12
C LYS A 149 16.49 11.53 -14.61
N ASN A 150 15.86 10.41 -14.96
CA ASN A 150 15.74 9.98 -16.34
C ASN A 150 14.64 10.83 -17.00
N VAL A 151 14.95 12.10 -17.29
CA VAL A 151 13.99 13.14 -17.73
C VAL A 151 13.25 12.71 -19.00
N ALA A 152 13.82 11.81 -19.81
CA ALA A 152 13.17 11.25 -21.00
C ALA A 152 12.16 10.13 -20.67
N ARG A 153 12.41 9.31 -19.64
CA ARG A 153 11.47 8.30 -19.15
C ARG A 153 10.41 8.94 -18.25
N GLU A 154 10.77 9.96 -17.47
CA GLU A 154 9.82 10.84 -16.80
C GLU A 154 9.01 11.64 -17.81
N LYS A 155 9.57 12.21 -18.89
CA LYS A 155 8.77 12.89 -19.92
C LYS A 155 7.95 11.94 -20.78
N ALA A 156 8.42 10.74 -21.10
CA ALA A 156 7.65 9.77 -21.89
C ALA A 156 6.59 9.03 -21.06
N ASN A 157 6.85 8.75 -19.78
CA ASN A 157 5.82 8.32 -18.83
C ASN A 157 4.93 9.51 -18.48
N GLN A 158 5.41 10.72 -18.21
CA GLN A 158 4.58 11.92 -18.06
C GLN A 158 3.84 12.28 -19.35
N GLU A 159 4.24 11.89 -20.55
CA GLU A 159 3.45 12.15 -21.77
C GLU A 159 2.43 11.05 -22.05
N LYS A 160 2.69 9.81 -21.63
CA LYS A 160 1.73 8.69 -21.71
C LYS A 160 0.74 8.69 -20.54
N ASP A 161 1.25 8.95 -19.35
CA ASP A 161 0.51 9.29 -18.13
C ASP A 161 -0.13 10.65 -18.30
N ALA A 162 0.45 11.72 -18.84
CA ALA A 162 -0.35 12.93 -19.15
C ALA A 162 -1.30 12.73 -20.32
N LYS A 163 -1.15 11.77 -21.23
CA LYS A 163 -2.22 11.45 -22.20
C LYS A 163 -3.34 10.60 -21.59
N LYS A 164 -3.08 9.80 -20.55
CA LYS A 164 -4.11 9.09 -19.76
C LYS A 164 -4.74 9.96 -18.67
N VAL A 165 -3.92 10.71 -17.93
CA VAL A 165 -4.23 11.71 -16.90
C VAL A 165 -4.86 12.96 -17.51
N LYS A 166 -4.42 13.55 -18.65
CA LYS A 166 -5.20 14.64 -19.30
C LYS A 166 -6.55 14.17 -19.85
N LYS A 167 -6.75 12.87 -20.07
CA LYS A 167 -8.07 12.33 -20.40
C LYS A 167 -8.95 12.11 -19.15
N GLN A 168 -8.37 12.13 -17.94
CA GLN A 168 -9.07 11.95 -16.66
C GLN A 168 -9.09 13.18 -15.74
N GLN A 169 -8.16 14.13 -15.86
CA GLN A 169 -8.11 15.40 -15.11
C GLN A 169 -9.18 16.42 -15.55
N GLY A 170 -9.94 16.12 -16.60
CA GLY A 170 -11.18 16.85 -16.90
C GLY A 170 -12.41 16.26 -16.20
N LYS A 171 -12.29 15.11 -15.53
CA LYS A 171 -13.42 14.45 -14.87
C LYS A 171 -13.18 14.43 -13.36
N PRO A 172 -14.02 15.10 -12.56
CA PRO A 172 -13.94 14.99 -11.11
C PRO A 172 -14.06 13.51 -10.68
N PRO A 173 -13.50 13.13 -9.51
CA PRO A 173 -13.64 11.77 -8.99
C PRO A 173 -15.12 11.34 -8.96
N ARG A 174 -15.35 10.04 -8.94
CA ARG A 174 -16.72 9.51 -8.82
C ARG A 174 -17.23 9.73 -7.40
N TYR A 175 -16.37 9.54 -6.41
CA TYR A 175 -16.63 9.79 -5.00
C TYR A 175 -15.32 10.01 -4.24
N PHE A 176 -15.41 10.59 -3.04
CA PHE A 176 -14.33 10.63 -2.06
C PHE A 176 -14.59 9.61 -0.96
N GLY A 177 -13.53 8.96 -0.49
CA GLY A 177 -13.59 7.99 0.59
C GLY A 177 -12.30 7.90 1.40
N LEU A 178 -12.42 7.48 2.65
CA LEU A 178 -11.27 7.11 3.48
C LEU A 178 -10.88 5.67 3.18
N ALA A 179 -9.61 5.42 2.90
CA ALA A 179 -9.03 4.08 2.77
C ALA A 179 -8.41 3.70 4.13
N PRO A 180 -9.07 2.84 4.94
CA PRO A 180 -8.53 2.38 6.22
C PRO A 180 -7.36 1.42 6.01
N GLU A 181 -6.37 1.52 6.89
CA GLU A 181 -5.22 0.62 7.01
C GLU A 181 -5.67 -0.68 7.72
N LEU A 182 -6.48 -1.48 7.02
CA LEU A 182 -7.16 -2.65 7.56
C LEU A 182 -7.13 -3.82 6.57
N ASN A 183 -6.63 -4.99 6.99
CA ASN A 183 -6.92 -6.24 6.29
C ASN A 183 -8.27 -6.78 6.77
N VAL A 184 -9.29 -6.70 5.93
CA VAL A 184 -10.67 -7.06 6.30
C VAL A 184 -10.77 -8.52 6.73
N GLN A 185 -10.16 -9.44 5.97
CA GLN A 185 -10.28 -10.87 6.25
C GLN A 185 -9.65 -11.22 7.60
N THR A 186 -8.39 -10.84 7.82
CA THR A 186 -7.68 -11.11 9.08
C THR A 186 -8.39 -10.48 10.27
N PHE A 187 -8.93 -9.27 10.10
CA PHE A 187 -9.66 -8.59 11.16
C PHE A 187 -10.98 -9.31 11.49
N VAL A 188 -11.80 -9.63 10.50
CA VAL A 188 -13.09 -10.29 10.72
C VAL A 188 -12.88 -11.72 11.26
N ASP A 189 -11.85 -12.43 10.81
CA ASP A 189 -11.44 -13.71 11.41
C ASP A 189 -11.18 -13.55 12.92
N SER A 190 -10.48 -12.48 13.34
CA SER A 190 -10.21 -12.21 14.77
C SER A 190 -11.48 -11.89 15.57
N VAL A 191 -12.45 -11.20 14.95
CA VAL A 191 -13.75 -10.88 15.56
C VAL A 191 -14.52 -12.16 15.88
N PHE A 192 -14.42 -13.19 15.04
CA PHE A 192 -15.09 -14.47 15.26
C PHE A 192 -14.29 -15.44 16.15
N SER A 193 -12.96 -15.30 16.24
CA SER A 193 -12.14 -16.14 17.13
C SER A 193 -12.21 -15.73 18.60
N ALA A 194 -12.49 -14.46 18.90
CA ALA A 194 -12.63 -13.98 20.28
C ALA A 194 -13.92 -14.55 20.91
N THR A 195 -13.84 -15.64 21.67
CA THR A 195 -15.00 -16.31 22.28
C THR A 195 -15.74 -15.36 23.24
N THR A 196 -17.05 -15.22 23.07
CA THR A 196 -17.96 -14.66 24.08
C THR A 196 -18.90 -15.80 24.47
N GLU A 197 -18.68 -16.40 25.64
CA GLU A 197 -19.58 -17.45 26.13
C GLU A 197 -20.89 -16.83 26.64
N GLY A 198 -22.03 -17.30 26.12
CA GLY A 198 -23.33 -17.28 26.79
C GLY A 198 -24.12 -15.97 26.73
N SER A 199 -24.93 -15.80 25.69
CA SER A 199 -26.24 -15.07 25.70
C SER A 199 -26.87 -15.09 24.29
N GLU A 200 -28.02 -14.43 24.08
CA GLU A 200 -28.68 -14.26 22.75
C GLU A 200 -27.74 -13.80 21.61
N GLN A 201 -26.62 -13.14 21.96
CA GLN A 201 -25.50 -12.81 21.06
C GLN A 201 -24.95 -14.05 20.32
N ASP A 202 -25.03 -15.25 20.90
CA ASP A 202 -24.59 -16.48 20.26
C ASP A 202 -25.36 -16.78 18.97
N SER A 203 -26.66 -16.51 18.93
CA SER A 203 -27.50 -16.82 17.75
C SER A 203 -27.17 -15.91 16.56
N GLN A 204 -27.11 -14.59 16.79
CA GLN A 204 -26.75 -13.60 15.77
C GLN A 204 -25.30 -13.77 15.33
N ARG A 205 -24.39 -14.09 16.25
CA ARG A 205 -22.99 -14.32 15.94
C ARG A 205 -22.78 -15.58 15.12
N VAL A 206 -23.49 -16.66 15.42
CA VAL A 206 -23.50 -17.89 14.61
C VAL A 206 -24.04 -17.62 13.20
N GLU A 207 -25.12 -16.84 13.08
CA GLU A 207 -25.66 -16.46 11.76
C GLU A 207 -24.68 -15.61 10.95
N ALA A 208 -24.07 -14.60 11.60
CA ALA A 208 -23.06 -13.76 10.97
C ALA A 208 -21.81 -14.55 10.56
N ALA A 209 -21.34 -15.47 11.41
CA ALA A 209 -20.22 -16.35 11.10
C ALA A 209 -20.53 -17.26 9.91
N ARG A 210 -21.73 -17.85 9.84
CA ARG A 210 -22.17 -18.66 8.70
C ARG A 210 -22.18 -17.84 7.40
N PHE A 211 -22.63 -16.60 7.45
CA PHE A 211 -22.60 -15.72 6.28
C PHE A 211 -21.17 -15.37 5.86
N TYR A 212 -20.29 -15.09 6.83
CA TYR A 212 -18.90 -14.79 6.56
C TYR A 212 -18.15 -15.98 5.93
N GLU A 213 -18.39 -17.22 6.38
CA GLU A 213 -17.83 -18.41 5.75
C GLU A 213 -18.27 -18.56 4.28
N LYS A 214 -19.52 -18.20 3.95
CA LYS A 214 -19.97 -18.15 2.54
C LYS A 214 -19.19 -17.10 1.74
N LEU A 215 -18.92 -15.93 2.31
CA LEU A 215 -18.13 -14.89 1.64
C LEU A 215 -16.70 -15.37 1.39
N LYS A 216 -16.06 -16.02 2.37
CA LYS A 216 -14.71 -16.62 2.21
C LYS A 216 -14.68 -17.69 1.13
N ALA A 217 -15.61 -18.65 1.19
CA ALA A 217 -15.72 -19.71 0.18
C ALA A 217 -15.96 -19.15 -1.23
N GLY A 218 -16.72 -18.05 -1.33
CA GLY A 218 -16.97 -17.35 -2.57
C GLY A 218 -15.86 -16.40 -3.03
N LYS A 219 -14.78 -16.21 -2.26
CA LYS A 219 -13.75 -15.17 -2.47
C LYS A 219 -14.36 -13.78 -2.66
N ARG A 220 -15.33 -13.44 -1.80
CA ARG A 220 -16.10 -12.19 -1.84
C ARG A 220 -15.80 -11.25 -0.69
N VAL A 221 -14.76 -11.53 0.09
CA VAL A 221 -14.25 -10.60 1.09
C VAL A 221 -13.52 -9.46 0.37
N THR A 222 -13.72 -8.24 0.84
CA THR A 222 -13.19 -7.03 0.20
C THR A 222 -11.69 -6.89 0.46
N ASP A 223 -10.90 -6.88 -0.61
CA ASP A 223 -9.44 -6.69 -0.53
C ASP A 223 -9.05 -5.23 -0.30
N GLU A 224 -9.80 -4.29 -0.89
CA GLU A 224 -9.55 -2.84 -0.82
C GLU A 224 -10.70 -2.13 -0.07
N PRO A 225 -10.64 -2.10 1.27
CA PRO A 225 -11.68 -1.45 2.05
C PRO A 225 -11.65 0.06 1.85
N HIS A 226 -12.84 0.66 1.90
CA HIS A 226 -13.01 2.10 1.92
C HIS A 226 -14.28 2.49 2.67
N ILE A 227 -14.29 3.72 3.19
CA ILE A 227 -15.43 4.37 3.85
C ILE A 227 -15.85 5.51 2.93
N THR A 228 -17.03 5.42 2.33
CA THR A 228 -17.51 6.45 1.40
C THR A 228 -17.95 7.70 2.15
N ILE A 229 -17.34 8.85 1.83
CA ILE A 229 -17.69 10.16 2.42
C ILE A 229 -18.74 10.86 1.55
N VAL A 230 -18.43 11.14 0.29
CA VAL A 230 -19.35 11.86 -0.62
C VAL A 230 -19.24 11.33 -2.04
N HIS A 231 -20.37 11.11 -2.71
CA HIS A 231 -20.43 10.71 -4.12
C HIS A 231 -20.85 11.89 -4.99
N LYS A 232 -20.28 12.00 -6.20
CA LYS A 232 -20.62 13.06 -7.19
C LYS A 232 -22.12 13.18 -7.53
N LYS A 233 -22.90 12.12 -7.26
CA LYS A 233 -24.35 12.07 -7.53
C LYS A 233 -25.15 12.88 -6.50
N GLN A 234 -24.53 13.21 -5.37
CA GLN A 234 -25.10 14.03 -4.31
C GLN A 234 -24.82 15.52 -4.53
N LEU A 235 -24.02 15.89 -5.54
CA LEU A 235 -23.81 17.30 -5.87
C LEU A 235 -25.04 17.89 -6.58
N PRO A 236 -25.40 19.15 -6.29
CA PRO A 236 -24.67 20.12 -5.46
C PRO A 236 -25.02 20.11 -3.96
N GLN A 237 -25.89 19.20 -3.48
CA GLN A 237 -26.31 19.16 -2.07
C GLN A 237 -25.12 19.02 -1.12
N ASP A 238 -24.16 18.16 -1.47
CA ASP A 238 -22.97 17.88 -0.65
C ASP A 238 -21.73 18.64 -1.15
N GLN A 239 -21.90 19.86 -1.69
CA GLN A 239 -20.79 20.63 -2.30
C GLN A 239 -19.72 21.01 -1.27
N ASP A 240 -20.10 21.44 -0.06
CA ASP A 240 -19.14 21.89 0.96
C ASP A 240 -18.17 20.77 1.34
N ILE A 241 -18.69 19.59 1.71
CA ILE A 241 -17.84 18.43 2.06
C ILE A 241 -17.05 17.92 0.85
N TRP A 242 -17.57 18.08 -0.37
CA TRP A 242 -16.84 17.74 -1.58
C TRP A 242 -15.61 18.63 -1.76
N ASP A 243 -15.76 19.94 -1.59
CA ASP A 243 -14.67 20.90 -1.72
C ASP A 243 -13.64 20.71 -0.60
N THR A 244 -14.09 20.47 0.64
CA THR A 244 -13.17 20.11 1.74
C THR A 244 -12.38 18.83 1.44
N CYS A 245 -13.01 17.82 0.81
CA CYS A 245 -12.29 16.62 0.39
C CYS A 245 -11.24 16.91 -0.70
N VAL A 246 -11.55 17.81 -1.64
CA VAL A 246 -10.61 18.25 -2.67
C VAL A 246 -9.41 18.94 -2.04
N ASP A 247 -9.64 19.85 -1.10
CA ASP A 247 -8.59 20.60 -0.41
C ASP A 247 -7.65 19.69 0.37
N VAL A 248 -8.22 18.80 1.21
CA VAL A 248 -7.44 17.83 2.00
C VAL A 248 -6.59 16.90 1.13
N VAL A 249 -7.13 16.41 0.00
CA VAL A 249 -6.39 15.50 -0.89
C VAL A 249 -5.28 16.20 -1.67
N ASN A 250 -5.40 17.52 -1.91
CA ASN A 250 -4.42 18.31 -2.65
C ASN A 250 -3.32 18.93 -1.76
N MET A 251 -3.36 18.73 -0.45
CA MET A 251 -2.29 19.14 0.46
C MET A 251 -0.96 18.46 0.10
N ASP A 252 0.15 19.16 0.31
CA ASP A 252 1.50 18.58 0.12
C ASP A 252 1.73 17.36 1.01
N GLN A 253 1.21 17.42 2.24
CA GLN A 253 1.21 16.34 3.23
C GLN A 253 -0.21 16.14 3.77
N PRO A 254 -1.05 15.34 3.07
CA PRO A 254 -2.42 15.12 3.49
C PRO A 254 -2.46 14.34 4.82
N PRO A 255 -3.32 14.77 5.77
CA PRO A 255 -3.39 14.14 7.08
C PRO A 255 -3.88 12.69 7.01
N LYS A 256 -3.51 11.91 8.04
CA LYS A 256 -4.17 10.65 8.36
C LYS A 256 -5.32 10.93 9.32
N PHE A 257 -6.37 10.12 9.23
CA PHE A 257 -7.51 10.13 10.14
C PHE A 257 -7.55 8.83 10.93
N GLU A 258 -8.25 8.84 12.06
CA GLU A 258 -8.56 7.64 12.83
C GLU A 258 -10.04 7.31 12.69
N CYS A 259 -10.33 6.06 12.38
CA CYS A 259 -11.69 5.54 12.28
C CYS A 259 -11.91 4.50 13.39
N LYS A 260 -13.00 4.66 14.14
CA LYS A 260 -13.39 3.73 15.20
C LYS A 260 -14.39 2.71 14.68
N LEU A 261 -14.06 1.43 14.79
CA LEU A 261 -14.89 0.29 14.41
C LEU A 261 -15.31 -0.45 15.67
N ASN A 262 -16.59 -0.81 15.79
CA ASN A 262 -17.10 -1.47 17.00
C ASN A 262 -18.15 -2.56 16.74
N LYS A 263 -18.70 -2.65 15.52
CA LYS A 263 -19.77 -3.59 15.18
C LYS A 263 -19.61 -4.15 13.78
N LEU A 264 -20.01 -5.40 13.62
CA LEU A 264 -20.14 -6.11 12.36
C LEU A 264 -21.63 -6.42 12.14
N LEU A 265 -22.18 -5.98 11.02
CA LEU A 265 -23.58 -6.19 10.68
C LEU A 265 -23.71 -7.07 9.44
N THR A 266 -24.73 -7.91 9.40
CA THR A 266 -25.19 -8.59 8.18
C THR A 266 -26.71 -8.76 8.18
N ASP A 267 -27.30 -8.78 7.00
CA ASP A 267 -28.69 -9.17 6.76
C ASP A 267 -28.82 -10.41 5.85
N GLY A 268 -27.71 -11.16 5.70
CA GLY A 268 -27.63 -12.30 4.80
C GLY A 268 -27.42 -11.95 3.32
N ARG A 269 -27.41 -10.66 2.96
CA ARG A 269 -27.11 -10.17 1.61
C ARG A 269 -25.77 -9.44 1.55
N VAL A 270 -25.51 -8.60 2.54
CA VAL A 270 -24.28 -7.81 2.66
C VAL A 270 -23.75 -7.86 4.10
N MET A 271 -22.43 -7.88 4.24
CA MET A 271 -21.76 -7.75 5.53
C MET A 271 -20.94 -6.46 5.56
N VAL A 272 -21.01 -5.73 6.67
CA VAL A 272 -20.33 -4.43 6.83
C VAL A 272 -19.75 -4.29 8.23
N LEU A 273 -18.61 -3.61 8.33
CA LEU A 273 -18.09 -3.07 9.58
C LEU A 273 -18.64 -1.65 9.76
N VAL A 274 -19.26 -1.39 10.91
CA VAL A 274 -19.77 -0.07 11.25
C VAL A 274 -18.63 0.81 11.67
N VAL A 275 -18.56 2.00 11.07
CA VAL A 275 -17.66 3.07 11.50
C VAL A 275 -18.48 3.97 12.42
N ASP A 276 -18.07 4.02 13.67
CA ASP A 276 -18.73 4.79 14.70
C ASP A 276 -18.35 6.27 14.58
N THR A 277 -17.05 6.55 14.57
CA THR A 277 -16.49 7.90 14.57
C THR A 277 -15.30 7.99 13.63
N ILE A 278 -15.15 9.14 12.98
CA ILE A 278 -13.94 9.57 12.27
C ILE A 278 -13.38 10.77 13.04
N GLN A 279 -12.11 10.75 13.39
CA GLN A 279 -11.45 11.83 14.12
C GLN A 279 -10.08 12.17 13.51
N PHE A 280 -9.64 13.40 13.72
CA PHE A 280 -8.25 13.78 13.49
C PHE A 280 -7.39 13.25 14.64
N PRO A 281 -6.24 12.60 14.38
CA PRO A 281 -5.42 12.01 15.41
C PRO A 281 -4.85 13.08 16.35
N GLU A 282 -4.62 12.71 17.61
CA GLU A 282 -3.85 13.54 18.53
C GLU A 282 -2.40 13.66 18.06
N LYS A 283 -1.77 14.80 18.40
CA LYS A 283 -0.36 15.03 18.09
C LYS A 283 0.49 14.00 18.84
N LYS A 284 1.15 13.13 18.09
CA LYS A 284 2.24 12.30 18.60
C LYS A 284 3.56 13.03 18.35
N ASP A 285 4.41 13.08 19.37
CA ASP A 285 5.72 13.72 19.25
C ASP A 285 6.51 13.08 18.09
N ASN A 286 7.19 13.92 17.30
CA ASN A 286 8.25 13.57 16.34
C ASN A 286 7.90 13.17 14.88
N MET A 287 6.70 13.40 14.33
CA MET A 287 6.44 13.04 12.91
C MET A 287 6.43 14.20 11.89
N PHE A 288 6.32 15.46 12.30
CA PHE A 288 6.19 16.61 11.38
C PHE A 288 6.83 17.89 11.94
N SER A 289 7.16 18.84 11.07
CA SER A 289 7.46 20.21 11.53
C SER A 289 6.20 20.83 12.15
N GLU A 290 6.37 21.76 13.11
CA GLU A 290 5.25 22.45 13.76
C GLU A 290 4.28 23.12 12.77
N GLU A 291 4.82 23.68 11.68
CA GLU A 291 4.05 24.33 10.63
C GLU A 291 3.22 23.34 9.82
N ALA A 292 3.82 22.21 9.40
CA ALA A 292 3.12 21.17 8.66
C ALA A 292 2.02 20.51 9.52
N TRP A 293 2.29 20.31 10.81
CA TRP A 293 1.29 19.80 11.74
C TRP A 293 0.11 20.75 11.91
N ARG A 294 0.36 22.05 12.09
CA ARG A 294 -0.71 23.05 12.24
C ARG A 294 -1.64 23.11 11.04
N GLU A 295 -1.09 23.06 9.82
CA GLU A 295 -1.91 23.05 8.60
C GLU A 295 -2.70 21.75 8.47
N ALA A 296 -2.06 20.60 8.72
CA ALA A 296 -2.72 19.30 8.73
C ALA A 296 -3.85 19.22 9.76
N GLU A 297 -3.64 19.76 10.96
CA GLU A 297 -4.61 19.80 12.04
C GLU A 297 -5.79 20.70 11.69
N LYS A 298 -5.54 21.89 11.14
CA LYS A 298 -6.60 22.81 10.72
C LYS A 298 -7.49 22.18 9.65
N GLN A 299 -6.91 21.74 8.53
CA GLN A 299 -7.65 21.13 7.42
C GLN A 299 -8.32 19.80 7.83
N GLY A 300 -7.63 19.01 8.64
CA GLY A 300 -8.16 17.74 9.15
C GLY A 300 -9.37 17.93 10.06
N LYS A 301 -9.35 18.93 10.95
CA LYS A 301 -10.50 19.26 11.80
C LYS A 301 -11.66 19.83 10.99
N GLU A 302 -11.38 20.75 10.06
CA GLU A 302 -12.39 21.29 9.13
C GLU A 302 -13.10 20.16 8.35
N PHE A 303 -12.36 19.16 7.87
CA PHE A 303 -12.95 17.96 7.25
C PHE A 303 -13.87 17.18 8.18
N VAL A 304 -13.45 16.91 9.43
CA VAL A 304 -14.27 16.16 10.39
C VAL A 304 -15.53 16.94 10.76
N ASP A 305 -15.43 18.26 10.91
CA ASP A 305 -16.56 19.14 11.23
C ASP A 305 -17.56 19.25 10.05
N ALA A 306 -17.06 19.20 8.81
CA ALA A 306 -17.89 19.20 7.61
C ALA A 306 -18.69 17.89 7.41
N LEU A 307 -18.41 16.83 8.17
CA LEU A 307 -19.19 15.59 8.12
C LEU A 307 -20.59 15.80 8.72
N GLN A 308 -21.57 15.96 7.84
CA GLN A 308 -22.99 16.05 8.18
C GLN A 308 -23.50 14.77 8.88
N GLU A 309 -24.56 14.90 9.70
CA GLU A 309 -25.20 13.77 10.38
C GLU A 309 -25.62 12.65 9.41
N GLU A 310 -26.14 13.00 8.24
CA GLU A 310 -26.54 12.04 7.21
C GLU A 310 -25.37 11.17 6.74
N THR A 311 -24.17 11.76 6.65
CA THR A 311 -22.95 11.01 6.32
C THR A 311 -22.48 10.17 7.50
N LYS A 312 -22.50 10.71 8.73
CA LYS A 312 -22.18 9.97 9.96
C LYS A 312 -23.10 8.75 10.17
N ASN A 313 -24.37 8.86 9.78
CA ASN A 313 -25.38 7.81 9.92
C ASN A 313 -25.24 6.64 8.95
N ARG A 314 -24.29 6.72 8.00
CA ARG A 314 -24.06 5.67 7.00
C ARG A 314 -22.60 5.24 6.89
N LEU A 315 -21.72 5.67 7.78
CA LEU A 315 -20.30 5.30 7.69
C LEU A 315 -20.12 3.80 7.94
N HIS A 316 -19.48 3.13 6.98
CA HIS A 316 -19.21 1.70 7.04
C HIS A 316 -18.06 1.33 6.11
N VAL A 317 -17.47 0.17 6.38
CA VAL A 317 -16.62 -0.56 5.43
C VAL A 317 -17.41 -1.78 4.97
N THR A 318 -17.54 -1.98 3.67
CA THR A 318 -18.13 -3.22 3.15
C THR A 318 -17.15 -4.37 3.34
N VAL A 319 -17.60 -5.44 4.00
CA VAL A 319 -16.82 -6.68 4.13
C VAL A 319 -17.01 -7.54 2.88
N GLY A 320 -18.25 -7.68 2.41
CA GLY A 320 -18.54 -8.42 1.19
C GLY A 320 -20.05 -8.52 0.92
N THR A 321 -20.38 -8.98 -0.28
CA THR A 321 -21.76 -9.26 -0.70
C THR A 321 -21.93 -10.74 -1.04
N GLU A 322 -23.13 -11.29 -0.83
CA GLU A 322 -23.39 -12.72 -1.06
C GLU A 322 -23.08 -13.15 -2.51
N ASN A 323 -23.42 -12.30 -3.47
CA ASN A 323 -23.17 -12.53 -4.89
C ASN A 323 -22.93 -11.23 -5.67
N ALA A 324 -22.50 -11.34 -6.93
CA ALA A 324 -22.11 -10.19 -7.74
C ALA A 324 -23.29 -9.32 -8.20
N GLY A 325 -24.54 -9.81 -8.05
CA GLY A 325 -25.74 -9.03 -8.33
C GLY A 325 -26.15 -8.09 -7.21
N ILE A 326 -25.57 -8.25 -6.02
CA ILE A 326 -25.82 -7.39 -4.85
C ILE A 326 -24.83 -6.23 -4.89
N MET A 327 -25.38 -5.02 -4.92
CA MET A 327 -24.58 -3.81 -5.02
C MET A 327 -24.03 -3.41 -3.64
N PRO A 328 -22.76 -2.96 -3.52
CA PRO A 328 -22.20 -2.50 -2.25
C PRO A 328 -23.01 -1.39 -1.55
N VAL A 329 -23.81 -0.63 -2.31
CA VAL A 329 -24.73 0.38 -1.75
C VAL A 329 -25.78 -0.22 -0.81
N GLU A 330 -26.05 -1.53 -0.86
CA GLU A 330 -26.89 -2.22 0.13
C GLU A 330 -26.28 -2.13 1.53
N GLY A 331 -24.95 -2.07 1.66
CA GLY A 331 -24.26 -1.85 2.93
C GLY A 331 -24.61 -0.50 3.57
N LYS A 332 -24.74 0.56 2.75
CA LYS A 332 -25.22 1.88 3.19
C LYS A 332 -26.62 1.75 3.82
N MET A 333 -27.54 1.11 3.09
CA MET A 333 -28.93 0.95 3.53
C MET A 333 -29.04 0.12 4.81
N LEU A 334 -28.21 -0.91 4.95
CA LEU A 334 -28.12 -1.74 6.15
C LEU A 334 -27.73 -0.90 7.39
N VAL A 335 -26.67 -0.10 7.29
CA VAL A 335 -26.21 0.74 8.42
C VAL A 335 -27.21 1.83 8.76
N GLU A 336 -27.78 2.52 7.77
CA GLU A 336 -28.79 3.56 8.02
C GLU A 336 -30.03 2.99 8.73
N ARG A 337 -30.54 1.85 8.25
CA ARG A 337 -31.65 1.12 8.87
C ARG A 337 -31.32 0.76 10.31
N TRP A 338 -30.13 0.19 10.53
CA TRP A 338 -29.70 -0.18 11.86
C TRP A 338 -29.53 1.06 12.78
N LYS A 339 -28.95 2.17 12.33
CA LYS A 339 -28.83 3.37 13.17
C LYS A 339 -30.20 4.00 13.51
N ARG A 340 -31.23 3.82 12.68
CA ARG A 340 -32.62 4.23 12.99
C ARG A 340 -33.38 3.34 14.00
N GLY A 341 -32.78 2.25 14.47
CA GLY A 341 -33.43 1.33 15.42
C GLY A 341 -34.16 0.14 14.77
N GLU A 342 -34.16 0.03 13.44
CA GLU A 342 -34.76 -1.10 12.74
C GLU A 342 -33.78 -2.31 12.78
N ARG A 343 -34.09 -3.31 13.62
CA ARG A 343 -33.24 -4.49 13.87
C ARG A 343 -33.67 -5.76 13.13
N GLY A 344 -34.86 -5.76 12.52
CA GLY A 344 -35.44 -6.96 11.90
C GLY A 344 -34.56 -7.55 10.79
N GLY A 345 -34.22 -8.84 10.92
CA GLY A 345 -33.40 -9.55 9.94
C GLY A 345 -31.95 -9.08 9.86
N VAL A 346 -31.44 -8.40 10.89
CA VAL A 346 -30.04 -7.96 10.98
C VAL A 346 -29.36 -8.68 12.13
N SER A 347 -28.32 -9.44 11.82
CA SER A 347 -27.41 -10.00 12.82
C SER A 347 -26.33 -8.95 13.14
N CYS A 348 -26.13 -8.67 14.42
CA CYS A 348 -25.14 -7.71 14.91
C CYS A 348 -24.13 -8.42 15.82
N VAL A 349 -22.85 -8.32 15.49
CA VAL A 349 -21.74 -8.79 16.33
C VAL A 349 -20.99 -7.57 16.84
N GLU A 350 -20.99 -7.40 18.16
CA GLU A 350 -20.19 -6.37 18.83
C GLU A 350 -18.81 -6.92 19.14
N PHE A 351 -17.79 -6.07 19.09
CA PHE A 351 -16.41 -6.41 19.41
C PHE A 351 -15.72 -5.24 20.09
N GLU A 352 -14.57 -5.51 20.73
CA GLU A 352 -13.75 -4.48 21.37
C GLU A 352 -13.36 -3.40 20.35
N GLU A 353 -13.55 -2.13 20.71
CA GLU A 353 -13.31 -1.00 19.80
C GLU A 353 -11.93 -1.10 19.13
N LYS A 354 -11.95 -1.06 17.79
CA LYS A 354 -10.74 -1.04 16.98
C LYS A 354 -10.58 0.33 16.34
N VAL A 355 -9.48 1.01 16.67
CA VAL A 355 -9.04 2.22 15.97
C VAL A 355 -8.16 1.81 14.78
N VAL A 356 -8.47 2.32 13.60
CA VAL A 356 -7.67 2.15 12.38
C VAL A 356 -7.30 3.49 11.78
N GLY A 357 -6.05 3.63 11.34
CA GLY A 357 -5.63 4.79 10.55
C GLY A 357 -6.27 4.75 9.17
N ALA A 358 -6.62 5.89 8.59
CA ALA A 358 -7.22 5.99 7.27
C ALA A 358 -6.75 7.24 6.51
N ARG A 359 -6.71 7.15 5.17
CA ARG A 359 -6.31 8.27 4.31
C ARG A 359 -7.44 8.64 3.35
N LEU A 360 -7.70 9.93 3.20
CA LEU A 360 -8.70 10.44 2.27
C LEU A 360 -8.22 10.32 0.82
N ARG A 361 -9.10 9.86 -0.07
CA ARG A 361 -8.83 9.59 -1.48
C ARG A 361 -10.00 9.98 -2.36
N GLY A 362 -9.69 10.53 -3.53
CA GLY A 362 -10.62 10.55 -4.66
C GLY A 362 -10.61 9.21 -5.39
N MET A 363 -11.77 8.59 -5.53
CA MET A 363 -11.97 7.32 -6.22
C MET A 363 -12.57 7.57 -7.59
N PHE A 364 -11.91 7.09 -8.64
CA PHE A 364 -12.28 7.35 -10.03
C PHE A 364 -12.95 6.11 -10.64
N SER A 365 -13.77 6.27 -11.68
CA SER A 365 -14.39 5.13 -12.37
C SER A 365 -13.45 4.44 -13.33
#